data_AF-A0A1C5WER8-F1
#
_entry.id   AF-A0A1C5WER8-F1
#
_cell.length_a   1.000
_cell.length_b   1.000
_cell.length_c   1.000
_cell.angle_alpha   90.00
_cell.angle_beta   90.00
_cell.angle_gamma   90.00
#
_symmetry.space_group_name_H-M   'P 1'
#
loop_
_entity.id
_entity.type
_entity.pdbx_description
1 polymer ?
#
loop_
_entity_poly.entity_id
_entity_poly.type
_entity_poly.pdbx_seq_one_letter_code
_entity_poly.pdbx_strand_id
1 'polypeptide(L)'
;MDKNRSMVDVAYELMSKKKKAVNFYKLWQEVSEVKGFDEEEKNEKESLFYTNITLDGRFITVGENNWDLRSRHKFDEVHIDMNDIYTDEDEESEEVEDDVDSTIEDDYNN
;
A
#
# COMPACT_ATOMS: atom_id res chain seq x y z
N MET A 1 5.48 27.76 -4.58
CA MET A 1 4.76 26.47 -4.51
C MET A 1 3.35 26.76 -4.03
N ASP A 2 2.33 26.34 -4.78
CA ASP A 2 0.94 26.57 -4.43
C ASP A 2 0.52 25.74 -3.20
N LYS A 3 0.21 26.41 -2.10
CA LYS A 3 -0.30 25.77 -0.87
C LYS A 3 -1.66 25.09 -1.07
N ASN A 4 -2.38 25.43 -2.14
CA ASN A 4 -3.68 24.85 -2.48
C ASN A 4 -3.62 23.42 -3.02
N ARG A 5 -2.43 22.89 -3.31
CA ARG A 5 -2.26 21.52 -3.80
C ARG A 5 -2.36 20.50 -2.66
N SER A 6 -2.82 19.29 -2.99
CA SER A 6 -2.89 18.19 -2.04
C SER A 6 -1.49 17.79 -1.54
N MET A 7 -1.40 17.14 -0.37
CA MET A 7 -0.12 16.64 0.16
C MET A 7 0.54 15.63 -0.81
N VAL A 8 -0.27 14.83 -1.50
CA VAL A 8 0.19 13.84 -2.48
C VAL A 8 0.76 14.51 -3.73
N ASP A 9 0.13 15.58 -4.23
CA ASP A 9 0.64 16.29 -5.40
C ASP A 9 1.94 17.04 -5.10
N VAL A 10 2.08 17.54 -3.87
CA VAL A 10 3.34 18.12 -3.38
C VAL A 10 4.41 17.01 -3.33
N ALA A 11 4.10 15.86 -2.75
CA ALA A 11 5.00 14.71 -2.71
C ALA A 11 5.43 14.26 -4.11
N TYR A 12 4.50 14.21 -5.06
CA TYR A 12 4.79 13.81 -6.44
C TYR A 12 5.75 14.79 -7.12
N GLU A 13 5.56 16.09 -6.92
CA GLU A 13 6.48 17.11 -7.46
C GLU A 13 7.87 17.02 -6.83
N LEU A 14 7.94 16.87 -5.50
CA LEU A 14 9.20 16.69 -4.77
C LEU A 14 9.94 15.45 -5.29
N MET A 15 9.24 14.33 -5.42
CA MET A 15 9.78 13.08 -5.95
C MET A 15 10.21 13.22 -7.40
N SER A 16 9.44 13.90 -8.25
CA SER A 16 9.77 14.12 -9.67
C SER A 16 11.09 14.87 -9.88
N LYS A 17 11.52 15.69 -8.92
CA LYS A 17 12.82 16.40 -8.95
C LYS A 17 13.99 15.54 -8.45
N LYS A 18 13.70 14.47 -7.69
CA LYS A 18 14.69 13.51 -7.19
C LYS A 18 14.89 12.40 -8.23
N LYS A 19 15.99 11.65 -8.14
CA LYS A 19 16.30 10.53 -9.06
C LYS A 19 16.33 9.15 -8.38
N LYS A 20 15.97 9.09 -7.11
CA LYS A 20 16.04 7.89 -6.29
C LYS A 20 14.87 7.83 -5.33
N ALA A 21 14.61 6.63 -4.83
CA ALA A 21 13.67 6.39 -3.75
C ALA A 21 14.03 7.21 -2.49
N VAL A 22 13.01 7.53 -1.71
CA VAL A 22 13.10 8.36 -0.51
C VAL A 22 12.35 7.67 0.62
N ASN A 23 12.97 7.59 1.80
CA ASN A 23 12.30 7.10 2.99
C ASN A 23 11.07 7.97 3.32
N PHE A 24 9.98 7.32 3.71
CA PHE A 24 8.70 7.98 4.02
C PHE A 24 8.85 9.19 4.94
N TYR A 25 9.53 9.06 6.08
CA TYR A 25 9.63 10.14 7.07
C TYR A 25 10.33 11.37 6.51
N LYS A 26 11.34 11.17 5.65
CA LYS A 26 12.01 12.27 4.96
C LYS A 26 11.09 12.95 3.95
N LEU A 27 10.33 12.17 3.18
CA LEU A 27 9.35 12.73 2.25
C LEU A 27 8.25 13.49 3.00
N TRP A 28 7.76 12.94 4.11
CA TRP A 28 6.76 13.57 4.97
C TRP A 28 7.25 14.91 5.52
N GLN A 29 8.49 14.97 6.01
CA GLN A 29 9.12 16.19 6.49
C GLN A 29 9.14 17.27 5.40
N GLU A 30 9.63 16.95 4.19
CA GLU A 30 9.70 17.91 3.08
C GLU A 30 8.30 18.38 2.63
N VAL A 31 7.31 17.48 2.60
CA VAL A 31 5.91 17.84 2.29
C VAL A 31 5.35 18.78 3.35
N SER A 32 5.58 18.49 4.62
CA SER A 32 5.11 19.29 5.75
C SER A 32 5.70 20.69 5.74
N GLU A 33 6.99 20.82 5.43
CA GLU A 33 7.68 22.10 5.25
C GLU A 33 7.07 22.92 4.11
N VAL A 34 6.78 22.29 2.96
CA VAL A 34 6.15 22.98 1.81
C VAL A 34 4.73 23.43 2.14
N LYS A 35 3.96 22.61 2.88
CA LYS A 35 2.61 22.96 3.33
C LYS A 35 2.62 24.01 4.44
N GLY A 36 3.73 24.12 5.18
CA GLY A 36 3.91 25.04 6.30
C GLY A 36 3.14 24.59 7.53
N PHE A 37 3.09 23.29 7.78
CA PHE A 37 2.44 22.72 8.96
C PHE A 37 3.27 22.95 10.21
N ASP A 38 2.59 23.21 11.32
CA ASP A 38 3.20 23.16 12.66
C ASP A 38 3.33 21.71 13.17
N GLU A 39 3.89 21.54 14.38
CA GLU A 39 4.13 20.21 14.95
C GLU A 39 2.84 19.44 15.28
N GLU A 40 1.76 20.13 15.65
CA GLU A 40 0.47 19.49 15.93
C GLU A 40 -0.13 18.97 14.63
N GLU A 41 -0.20 19.83 13.61
CA GLU A 41 -0.68 19.46 12.28
C GLU A 41 0.16 18.35 11.64
N LYS A 42 1.48 18.33 11.86
CA LYS A 42 2.36 17.24 11.39
C LYS A 42 1.95 15.91 12.01
N ASN A 43 1.79 15.87 13.33
CA ASN A 43 1.44 14.63 14.03
C ASN A 43 0.04 14.12 13.62
N GLU A 44 -0.93 15.02 13.43
CA GLU A 44 -2.28 14.64 13.03
C GLU A 44 -2.38 14.16 11.57
N LYS A 45 -1.58 14.76 10.66
CA LYS A 45 -1.70 14.52 9.22
C LYS A 45 -0.73 13.48 8.68
N GLU A 46 0.25 13.03 9.45
CA GLU A 46 1.24 12.03 9.01
C GLU A 46 0.58 10.72 8.55
N SER A 47 -0.29 10.14 9.38
CA SER A 47 -1.01 8.91 9.06
C SER A 47 -1.93 9.08 7.85
N LEU A 48 -2.58 10.24 7.72
CA LEU A 48 -3.38 10.58 6.56
C LEU A 48 -2.52 10.67 5.30
N PHE A 49 -1.33 11.25 5.37
CA PHE A 49 -0.40 11.30 4.26
C PHE A 49 0.06 9.90 3.85
N TYR A 50 0.41 9.02 4.79
CA TYR A 50 0.77 7.62 4.52
C TYR A 50 -0.34 6.88 3.77
N THR A 51 -1.58 6.99 4.26
CA THR A 51 -2.75 6.40 3.59
C THR A 51 -2.91 6.95 2.17
N ASN A 52 -2.81 8.27 2.01
CA ASN A 52 -3.00 8.90 0.71
C ASN A 52 -1.93 8.49 -0.33
N ILE A 53 -0.65 8.36 0.06
CA ILE A 53 0.38 7.89 -0.88
C ILE A 53 0.26 6.39 -1.17
N THR A 54 -0.23 5.60 -0.21
CA THR A 54 -0.44 4.16 -0.39
C THR A 54 -1.59 3.88 -1.36
N LEU A 55 -2.62 4.72 -1.35
CA LEU A 55 -3.76 4.62 -2.27
C LEU A 55 -3.50 5.30 -3.63
N ASP A 56 -2.49 6.17 -3.73
CA ASP A 56 -2.15 6.84 -4.98
C ASP A 56 -1.25 5.95 -5.86
N GLY A 57 -1.81 5.44 -6.96
CA GLY A 57 -1.14 4.51 -7.86
C GLY A 57 0.14 5.04 -8.54
N ARG A 58 0.47 6.33 -8.41
CA ARG A 58 1.74 6.89 -8.93
C ARG A 58 2.93 6.56 -8.05
N PHE A 59 2.71 6.17 -6.80
CA PHE A 59 3.77 5.81 -5.86
C PHE A 59 3.87 4.29 -5.73
N ILE A 60 5.08 3.81 -5.45
CA ILE A 60 5.35 2.43 -5.06
C ILE A 60 6.29 2.43 -3.87
N THR A 61 6.16 1.40 -3.02
CA THR A 61 7.21 1.06 -2.05
C THR A 61 8.26 0.19 -2.73
N VAL A 62 9.53 0.45 -2.46
CA VAL A 62 10.67 -0.36 -2.94
C VAL A 62 11.37 -1.11 -1.79
N GLY A 63 10.69 -1.25 -0.65
CA GLY A 63 11.20 -1.90 0.55
C GLY A 63 11.72 -0.93 1.62
N GLU A 64 11.77 -1.39 2.87
CA GLU A 64 12.28 -0.63 4.03
C GLU A 64 11.66 0.78 4.19
N ASN A 65 10.37 0.90 3.86
CA ASN A 65 9.63 2.16 3.86
C ASN A 65 10.23 3.25 2.95
N ASN A 66 10.94 2.85 1.90
CA ASN A 66 11.38 3.73 0.83
C ASN A 66 10.34 3.76 -0.28
N TRP A 67 10.02 4.98 -0.73
CA TRP A 67 9.00 5.24 -1.73
C TRP A 67 9.63 5.79 -3.00
N ASP A 68 9.11 5.38 -4.14
CA ASP A 68 9.51 5.87 -5.45
C ASP A 68 8.30 6.10 -6.37
N LEU A 69 8.54 6.72 -7.54
CA LEU A 69 7.51 6.90 -8.55
C LEU A 69 7.39 5.65 -9.41
N ARG A 70 6.17 5.12 -9.57
CA ARG A 70 5.85 3.97 -10.44
C ARG A 70 6.40 4.13 -11.85
N SER A 71 6.40 5.36 -12.38
CA SER A 71 6.90 5.67 -13.74
C SER A 71 8.40 5.40 -13.95
N ARG A 72 9.17 5.14 -12.89
CA ARG A 72 10.60 4.78 -12.96
C ARG A 72 10.85 3.28 -13.05
N HIS A 73 9.84 2.47 -12.76
CA HIS A 73 9.94 1.03 -12.68
C HIS A 73 9.21 0.42 -13.88
N LYS A 74 9.73 -0.68 -14.39
CA LYS A 74 9.07 -1.40 -15.50
C LYS A 74 7.80 -2.06 -14.99
N PHE A 75 6.87 -2.31 -15.91
CA PHE A 75 5.62 -3.01 -15.60
C PHE A 75 5.89 -4.35 -14.92
N ASP A 76 6.81 -5.14 -15.48
CA ASP A 76 7.18 -6.47 -14.98
C ASP A 76 7.82 -6.44 -13.58
N GLU A 77 8.37 -5.30 -13.14
CA GLU A 77 8.99 -5.16 -11.81
C GLU A 77 7.95 -4.85 -10.71
N VAL A 78 6.75 -4.41 -11.08
CA VAL A 78 5.70 -3.96 -10.15
C VAL A 78 4.37 -4.71 -10.32
N HIS A 79 4.26 -5.55 -11.34
CA HIS A 79 3.10 -6.40 -11.59
C HIS A 79 3.43 -7.80 -11.09
N ILE A 80 2.72 -8.24 -10.06
CA ILE A 80 2.78 -9.63 -9.60
C ILE A 80 1.65 -10.35 -10.33
N ASP A 81 1.98 -11.33 -11.16
CA ASP A 81 0.97 -12.20 -11.74
C ASP A 81 0.31 -12.98 -10.60
N MET A 82 -1.00 -12.83 -10.46
CA MET A 82 -1.72 -13.48 -9.37
C MET A 82 -1.68 -15.01 -9.51
N ASN A 83 -1.51 -15.53 -10.74
CA ASN A 83 -1.34 -16.95 -10.96
C ASN A 83 -0.02 -17.45 -10.34
N ASP A 84 1.07 -16.67 -10.40
CA ASP A 84 2.35 -17.03 -9.78
C ASP A 84 2.26 -17.15 -8.25
N ILE A 85 1.31 -16.44 -7.62
CA ILE A 85 1.05 -16.56 -6.17
C ILE A 85 0.26 -17.83 -5.84
N TYR A 86 -0.68 -18.22 -6.71
CA TYR A 86 -1.59 -19.34 -6.46
C TYR A 86 -1.08 -20.69 -6.99
N THR A 87 -0.05 -20.72 -7.83
CA THR A 87 0.47 -21.97 -8.43
C THR A 87 1.32 -22.83 -7.49
N ASP A 88 1.73 -22.34 -6.32
CA ASP A 88 2.57 -23.09 -5.37
C ASP A 88 1.78 -23.87 -4.30
N GLU A 89 0.44 -23.83 -4.29
CA GLU A 89 -0.40 -24.51 -3.25
C GLU A 89 -1.22 -25.72 -3.76
N ASP A 90 -1.11 -26.12 -5.03
CA ASP A 90 -1.86 -27.26 -5.60
C ASP A 90 -1.07 -28.61 -5.65
N GLU A 91 -0.09 -28.81 -4.76
CA GLU A 91 0.62 -30.10 -4.60
C GLU A 91 0.60 -30.66 -3.16
N GLU A 92 -0.53 -30.62 -2.44
CA GLU A 92 -0.81 -31.63 -1.39
C GLU A 92 -2.30 -31.71 -1.02
N SER A 93 -3.14 -32.22 -1.92
CA SER A 93 -4.42 -32.78 -1.53
C SER A 93 -4.22 -34.21 -1.03
N GLU A 94 -3.91 -34.40 0.26
CA GLU A 94 -4.09 -35.71 0.90
C GLU A 94 -5.60 -36.01 0.93
N GLU A 95 -5.99 -37.07 0.21
CA GLU A 95 -7.33 -37.61 0.19
C GLU A 95 -7.73 -38.06 1.62
N VAL A 96 -8.61 -37.31 2.27
CA VAL A 96 -9.34 -37.81 3.45
C VAL A 96 -10.61 -38.48 2.99
N GLU A 97 -10.62 -39.82 3.02
CA GLU A 97 -11.78 -40.66 2.74
C GLU A 97 -12.96 -40.32 3.69
N ASP A 98 -14.12 -40.07 3.10
CA ASP A 98 -15.44 -39.95 3.74
C ASP A 98 -15.81 -41.22 4.54
N ASP A 99 -16.09 -41.09 5.83
CA ASP A 99 -17.21 -41.80 6.49
C ASP A 99 -17.48 -41.22 7.89
N VAL A 100 -18.58 -40.48 8.07
CA VAL A 100 -19.70 -40.89 8.93
C VAL A 100 -20.84 -39.86 8.91
N ASP A 101 -21.94 -40.30 8.32
CA ASP A 101 -23.31 -39.80 8.46
C ASP A 101 -23.73 -39.69 9.94
N SER A 102 -24.19 -38.50 10.36
CA SER A 102 -25.35 -38.39 11.25
C SER A 102 -25.94 -36.98 11.20
N THR A 103 -27.03 -36.90 10.48
CA THR A 103 -28.15 -35.97 10.65
C THR A 103 -28.36 -35.54 12.10
N ILE A 104 -28.31 -34.23 12.36
CA ILE A 104 -29.11 -33.62 13.40
C ILE A 104 -29.95 -32.53 12.74
N GLU A 105 -31.23 -32.83 12.71
CA GLU A 105 -32.33 -32.06 12.18
C GLU A 105 -32.46 -30.68 12.83
N ASP A 106 -33.00 -29.76 12.04
CA ASP A 106 -33.53 -28.48 12.44
C ASP A 106 -34.35 -28.57 13.74
N ASP A 107 -33.98 -27.79 14.75
CA ASP A 107 -34.94 -27.34 15.76
C ASP A 107 -34.81 -25.83 15.96
N TYR A 108 -35.10 -25.09 14.88
CA TYR A 108 -35.64 -23.74 15.02
C TYR A 108 -37.09 -23.86 15.47
N ASN A 109 -37.32 -23.94 16.78
CA ASN A 109 -38.64 -23.66 17.31
C ASN A 109 -38.63 -22.97 18.69
N ASN A 110 -39.23 -21.78 18.66
CA ASN A 110 -39.89 -21.01 19.73
C ASN A 110 -39.05 -20.15 20.68
#